data_AF-A0A1E7IK46-F1
#
_entry.id   AF-A0A1E7IK46-F1
#
_cell.length_a   1.000
_cell.length_b   1.000
_cell.length_c   1.000
_cell.angle_alpha   90.00
_cell.angle_beta   90.00
_cell.angle_gamma   90.00
#
_symmetry.space_group_name_H-M   'P 1'
#
loop_
_entity.id
_entity.type
_entity.pdbx_description
1 polymer ?
#
loop_
_entity_poly.entity_id
_entity_poly.type
_entity_poly.pdbx_seq_one_letter_code
_entity_poly.pdbx_strand_id
1 'polypeptide(L)'
;MSSFAETELLDACRVLFSGELQINRDFLYYIQPSGVKTAYRQKAKETHPDRLIGAAPEEYDRRAELFRDVSQAYQLLDSFSSSERKRIWTPADWNAGFNQQQPSTSNPSYSNPRATRNNPFETDESPFSLPKRHLETGLFLYYRGVISYAEMIEALVWQRRQRPILGTLAERWGWLKAHDVQAINRRSGCRGRFGARAVELGYLTSFQVQVLLRHQRQLQKRFGQYFVEQGMLSLDQIDAYIREQKQHNFRYRPGRS
;
A
#
# COMPACT_ATOMS: atom_id res chain seq x y z
N MET A 1 7.14 -17.99 16.10
CA MET A 1 7.15 -16.55 15.77
C MET A 1 7.94 -16.35 14.46
N SER A 2 7.29 -16.40 13.29
CA SER A 2 8.03 -16.36 12.01
C SER A 2 8.68 -14.99 11.78
N SER A 3 10.00 -14.95 11.89
CA SER A 3 10.80 -13.89 11.27
C SER A 3 10.70 -14.09 9.76
N PHE A 4 10.33 -13.06 9.03
CA PHE A 4 10.32 -13.12 7.56
C PHE A 4 11.66 -12.58 7.06
N ALA A 5 12.37 -13.34 6.23
CA ALA A 5 13.55 -12.80 5.55
C ALA A 5 13.08 -11.87 4.42
N GLU A 6 13.73 -10.70 4.30
CA GLU A 6 13.40 -9.73 3.24
C GLU A 6 13.57 -10.34 1.84
N THR A 7 14.61 -11.14 1.63
CA THR A 7 14.87 -11.85 0.37
C THR A 7 13.73 -12.81 0.01
N GLU A 8 13.27 -13.62 0.97
CA GLU A 8 12.17 -14.57 0.77
C GLU A 8 10.85 -13.86 0.40
N LEU A 9 10.58 -12.72 1.02
CA LEU A 9 9.41 -11.89 0.70
C LEU A 9 9.48 -11.33 -0.73
N LEU A 10 10.66 -10.85 -1.14
CA LEU A 10 10.87 -10.32 -2.49
C LEU A 10 10.75 -11.44 -3.54
N ASP A 11 11.29 -12.62 -3.26
CA ASP A 11 11.19 -13.78 -4.14
C ASP A 11 9.74 -14.28 -4.25
N ALA A 12 9.01 -14.33 -3.14
CA ALA A 12 7.56 -14.63 -3.15
C ALA A 12 6.77 -13.61 -3.97
N CYS A 13 7.13 -12.31 -3.91
CA CYS A 13 6.54 -11.30 -4.78
C CYS A 13 6.85 -11.56 -6.27
N ARG A 14 8.08 -11.98 -6.62
CA ARG A 14 8.47 -12.27 -8.02
C ARG A 14 7.66 -13.44 -8.60
N VAL A 15 7.37 -14.45 -7.77
CA VAL A 15 6.55 -15.60 -8.15
C VAL A 15 5.09 -15.20 -8.41
N LEU A 16 4.51 -14.34 -7.57
CA LEU A 16 3.09 -13.98 -7.65
C LEU A 16 2.77 -12.86 -8.64
N PHE A 17 3.64 -11.87 -8.78
CA PHE A 17 3.37 -10.66 -9.55
C PHE A 17 4.11 -10.62 -10.89
N SER A 18 4.61 -11.76 -11.40
CA SER A 18 5.53 -11.85 -12.54
C SER A 18 5.14 -10.97 -13.75
N GLY A 19 5.95 -9.92 -13.95
CA GLY A 19 5.94 -8.92 -15.02
C GLY A 19 7.18 -8.04 -14.79
N GLU A 20 7.54 -7.13 -15.71
CA GLU A 20 8.74 -6.26 -15.69
C GLU A 20 8.79 -5.25 -14.51
N LEU A 21 8.51 -5.70 -13.29
CA LEU A 21 8.21 -4.88 -12.14
C LEU A 21 9.42 -4.77 -11.23
N GLN A 22 9.65 -3.56 -10.75
CA GLN A 22 10.73 -3.27 -9.80
C GLN A 22 10.30 -3.67 -8.38
N ILE A 23 10.29 -4.97 -8.10
CA ILE A 23 9.98 -5.53 -6.78
C ILE A 23 11.10 -5.16 -5.81
N ASN A 24 10.78 -4.26 -4.88
CA ASN A 24 11.72 -3.72 -3.89
C ASN A 24 11.05 -3.58 -2.52
N ARG A 25 11.81 -3.08 -1.54
CA ARG A 25 11.33 -2.87 -0.17
C ARG A 25 10.09 -1.96 -0.10
N ASP A 26 9.98 -0.97 -0.98
CA ASP A 26 8.81 -0.09 -1.01
C ASP A 26 7.56 -0.84 -1.49
N PHE A 27 7.71 -1.81 -2.39
CA PHE A 27 6.62 -2.66 -2.85
C PHE A 27 6.00 -3.45 -1.69
N LEU A 28 6.83 -4.11 -0.89
CA LEU A 28 6.40 -4.86 0.31
C LEU A 28 5.72 -3.97 1.35
N TYR A 29 6.10 -2.70 1.45
CA TYR A 29 5.41 -1.76 2.33
C TYR A 29 3.95 -1.50 1.89
N TYR A 30 3.70 -1.37 0.59
CA TYR A 30 2.38 -1.05 0.07
C TYR A 30 1.49 -2.28 -0.19
N ILE A 31 2.05 -3.49 -0.18
CA ILE A 31 1.31 -4.74 -0.47
C ILE A 31 0.13 -4.98 0.50
N GLN A 32 -1.07 -5.25 -0.01
CA GLN A 32 -2.30 -5.42 0.76
C GLN A 32 -2.81 -6.86 0.63
N PRO A 33 -3.44 -7.42 1.69
CA PRO A 33 -3.96 -8.79 1.65
C PRO A 33 -4.91 -9.04 0.47
N SER A 34 -5.77 -8.08 0.12
CA SER A 34 -6.67 -8.20 -1.04
C SER A 34 -5.93 -8.31 -2.37
N GLY A 35 -4.83 -7.58 -2.52
CA GLY A 35 -3.97 -7.65 -3.70
C GLY A 35 -3.27 -9.00 -3.83
N VAL A 36 -2.70 -9.48 -2.72
CA VAL A 36 -2.05 -10.81 -2.64
C VAL A 36 -3.03 -11.92 -3.02
N LYS A 37 -4.25 -11.91 -2.45
CA LYS A 37 -5.30 -12.88 -2.75
C LYS A 37 -5.71 -12.87 -4.22
N THR A 38 -5.85 -11.69 -4.81
CA THR A 38 -6.28 -11.59 -6.21
C THR A 38 -5.17 -12.04 -7.15
N ALA A 39 -3.92 -11.62 -6.91
CA ALA A 39 -2.77 -12.08 -7.68
C ALA A 39 -2.60 -13.60 -7.61
N TYR A 40 -2.79 -14.20 -6.43
CA TYR A 40 -2.80 -15.64 -6.27
C TYR A 40 -3.91 -16.30 -7.10
N ARG A 41 -5.16 -15.82 -7.02
CA ARG A 41 -6.27 -16.39 -7.82
C ARG A 41 -5.97 -16.37 -9.32
N GLN A 42 -5.40 -15.26 -9.81
CA GLN A 42 -5.03 -15.11 -11.21
C GLN A 42 -3.90 -16.08 -11.59
N LYS A 43 -2.79 -16.08 -10.83
CA LYS A 43 -1.67 -17.00 -11.06
C LYS A 43 -2.05 -18.46 -10.94
N ALA A 44 -2.81 -18.83 -9.91
CA ALA A 44 -3.30 -20.18 -9.70
C ALA A 44 -4.16 -20.65 -10.88
N LYS A 45 -5.00 -19.77 -11.46
CA LYS A 45 -5.77 -20.08 -12.67
C LYS A 45 -4.87 -20.28 -13.90
N GLU A 46 -3.75 -19.56 -13.98
CA GLU A 46 -2.78 -19.69 -15.08
C GLU A 46 -1.92 -20.95 -14.97
N THR A 47 -1.46 -21.27 -13.76
CA THR A 47 -0.55 -22.37 -13.44
C THR A 47 -1.27 -23.66 -13.06
N HIS A 48 -2.60 -23.71 -13.03
CA HIS A 48 -3.33 -24.91 -12.62
C HIS A 48 -2.97 -26.15 -13.48
N PRO A 49 -2.66 -27.30 -12.87
CA PRO A 49 -2.30 -28.52 -13.58
C PRO A 49 -3.43 -29.04 -14.48
N ASP A 50 -4.70 -28.86 -14.09
CA ASP A 50 -5.88 -29.25 -14.90
C ASP A 50 -6.01 -28.53 -16.25
N ARG A 51 -5.19 -27.50 -16.53
CA ARG A 51 -5.10 -26.92 -17.88
C ARG A 51 -4.35 -27.81 -18.88
N LEU A 52 -3.60 -28.81 -18.40
CA LEU A 52 -2.82 -29.74 -19.21
C LEU A 52 -3.51 -31.10 -19.33
N ILE A 53 -4.74 -31.12 -19.83
CA ILE A 53 -5.42 -32.38 -20.15
C ILE A 53 -4.69 -32.99 -21.36
N GLY A 54 -3.95 -34.09 -21.14
CA GLY A 54 -3.25 -34.84 -22.18
C GLY A 54 -1.78 -34.46 -22.41
N ALA A 55 -1.16 -33.69 -21.52
CA ALA A 55 0.27 -33.36 -21.62
C ALA A 55 1.18 -34.52 -21.19
N ALA A 56 2.45 -34.46 -21.61
CA ALA A 56 3.45 -35.44 -21.19
C ALA A 56 3.65 -35.39 -19.66
N PRO A 57 3.97 -36.53 -19.00
CA PRO A 57 4.15 -36.58 -17.55
C PRO A 57 5.14 -35.53 -17.01
N GLU A 58 6.23 -35.27 -17.75
CA GLU A 58 7.23 -34.25 -17.37
C GLU A 58 6.68 -32.82 -17.38
N GLU A 59 5.75 -32.49 -18.28
CA GLU A 59 5.13 -31.16 -18.34
C GLU A 59 4.12 -30.96 -17.21
N TYR A 60 3.42 -32.04 -16.84
CA TYR A 60 2.53 -32.05 -15.68
C TYR A 60 3.31 -31.81 -14.39
N ASP A 61 4.41 -32.54 -14.19
CA ASP A 61 5.25 -32.41 -12.99
C ASP A 61 5.83 -30.99 -12.83
N ARG A 62 6.39 -30.42 -13.91
CA ARG A 62 6.87 -29.02 -13.92
C ARG A 62 5.77 -28.03 -13.56
N ARG A 63 4.55 -28.24 -14.06
CA ARG A 63 3.42 -27.33 -13.79
C ARG A 63 2.89 -27.49 -12.37
N ALA A 64 2.91 -28.70 -11.82
CA ALA A 64 2.58 -28.98 -10.43
C ALA A 64 3.62 -28.38 -9.46
N GLU A 65 4.90 -28.35 -9.82
CA GLU A 65 5.94 -27.61 -9.09
C GLU A 65 5.68 -26.11 -9.11
N LEU A 66 5.45 -25.51 -10.28
CA LEU A 66 5.11 -24.08 -10.40
C LEU A 66 3.86 -23.70 -9.58
N PHE A 67 2.84 -24.57 -9.55
CA PHE A 67 1.65 -24.34 -8.74
C PHE A 67 1.95 -24.40 -7.22
N ARG A 68 2.81 -25.32 -6.79
CA ARG A 68 3.29 -25.38 -5.40
C ARG A 68 4.05 -24.11 -5.02
N ASP A 69 4.93 -23.62 -5.89
CA ASP A 69 5.68 -22.38 -5.65
C ASP A 69 4.76 -21.17 -5.51
N VAL A 70 3.76 -21.05 -6.39
CA VAL A 70 2.73 -19.99 -6.32
C VAL A 70 1.94 -20.06 -5.01
N SER A 71 1.59 -21.27 -4.57
CA SER A 71 0.85 -21.48 -3.32
C SER A 71 1.68 -21.14 -2.08
N GLN A 72 2.95 -21.53 -2.07
CA GLN A 72 3.89 -21.20 -0.98
C GLN A 72 4.14 -19.70 -0.90
N ALA A 73 4.39 -19.05 -2.04
CA ALA A 73 4.53 -17.59 -2.13
C ALA A 73 3.28 -16.87 -1.59
N TYR A 74 2.08 -17.36 -1.90
CA TYR A 74 0.83 -16.80 -1.39
C TYR A 74 0.71 -16.90 0.13
N GLN A 75 0.98 -18.06 0.70
CA GLN A 75 0.92 -18.25 2.15
C GLN A 75 1.89 -17.32 2.89
N LEU A 76 3.10 -17.16 2.34
CA LEU A 76 4.12 -16.28 2.89
C LEU A 76 3.67 -14.81 2.82
N LEU A 77 3.16 -14.33 1.68
CA LEU A 77 2.69 -12.96 1.53
C LEU A 77 1.37 -12.66 2.27
N ASP A 78 0.45 -13.62 2.37
CA ASP A 78 -0.82 -13.44 3.11
C ASP A 78 -0.54 -13.33 4.61
N SER A 79 0.35 -14.18 5.14
CA SER A 79 0.78 -14.09 6.55
C SER A 79 1.55 -12.81 6.83
N PHE A 80 2.43 -12.36 5.93
CA PHE A 80 3.14 -11.09 6.06
C PHE A 80 2.19 -9.89 6.00
N SER A 81 1.32 -9.84 4.99
CA SER A 81 0.42 -8.69 4.76
C SER A 81 -0.65 -8.54 5.83
N SER A 82 -1.01 -9.63 6.51
CA SER A 82 -1.94 -9.65 7.64
C SER A 82 -1.27 -9.46 9.01
N SER A 83 0.07 -9.53 9.08
CA SER A 83 0.80 -9.43 10.34
C SER A 83 0.92 -7.97 10.83
N GLU A 84 0.84 -7.77 12.15
CA GLU A 84 1.19 -6.49 12.79
C GLU A 84 2.64 -6.08 12.53
N ARG A 85 3.53 -7.04 12.22
CA ARG A 85 4.93 -6.79 11.86
C ARG A 85 5.08 -5.98 10.58
N LYS A 86 4.08 -5.99 9.68
CA LYS A 86 4.06 -5.09 8.53
C LYS A 86 4.12 -3.62 8.95
N ARG A 87 3.57 -3.26 10.12
CA ARG A 87 3.64 -1.89 10.67
C ARG A 87 5.06 -1.50 11.09
N ILE A 88 5.89 -2.49 11.41
CA ILE A 88 7.31 -2.35 11.77
C ILE A 88 8.16 -2.31 10.49
N TRP A 89 7.64 -2.85 9.39
CA TRP A 89 8.30 -2.78 8.10
C TRP A 89 8.32 -1.35 7.58
N THR A 90 9.54 -0.91 7.32
CA THR A 90 9.85 0.44 6.92
C THR A 90 10.37 0.42 5.49
N PRO A 91 9.92 1.35 4.63
CA PRO A 91 10.48 1.54 3.29
C PRO A 91 11.99 1.75 3.37
N ALA A 92 12.73 1.43 2.31
CA ALA A 92 14.20 1.52 2.33
C ALA A 92 14.70 2.91 2.75
N ASP A 93 13.91 3.95 2.45
CA ASP A 93 14.21 5.35 2.76
C ASP A 93 13.83 5.79 4.18
N TRP A 94 13.50 4.87 5.10
CA TRP A 94 13.10 5.19 6.48
C TRP A 94 14.26 5.61 7.40
N ASN A 95 15.24 6.34 6.87
CA ASN A 95 15.82 7.43 7.65
C ASN A 95 14.94 8.70 7.58
N ALA A 96 13.79 8.65 6.91
CA ALA A 96 12.84 9.76 6.87
C ALA A 96 11.37 9.33 6.81
N GLY A 97 10.61 9.83 7.79
CA GLY A 97 9.24 9.45 8.11
C GLY A 97 8.18 9.62 7.02
N PHE A 98 7.18 8.73 7.04
CA PHE A 98 5.81 9.02 7.49
C PHE A 98 5.00 7.72 7.47
N ASN A 99 4.32 7.41 8.58
CA ASN A 99 3.23 6.44 8.63
C ASN A 99 1.89 7.21 8.71
N GLN A 100 0.88 6.69 8.03
CA GLN A 100 -0.42 7.32 7.79
C GLN A 100 -1.13 7.74 9.09
N GLN A 101 -1.98 8.75 8.99
CA GLN A 101 -2.90 9.18 10.06
C GLN A 101 -3.86 8.05 10.41
N GLN A 102 -3.70 7.48 11.62
CA GLN A 102 -4.82 7.05 12.42
C GLN A 102 -5.66 8.30 12.76
N PRO A 103 -6.99 8.26 12.55
CA PRO A 103 -7.90 9.18 13.21
C PRO A 103 -7.80 8.95 14.72
N SER A 104 -7.63 10.03 15.47
CA SER A 104 -7.82 10.05 16.92
C SER A 104 -9.26 9.65 17.25
N THR A 105 -9.43 8.48 17.90
CA THR A 105 -10.68 8.12 18.56
C THR A 105 -10.50 8.25 20.05
N SER A 106 -11.13 9.28 20.63
CA SER A 106 -11.73 9.18 21.95
C SER A 106 -12.48 7.87 22.05
N ASN A 107 -12.18 7.06 23.07
CA ASN A 107 -12.89 5.82 23.38
C ASN A 107 -14.41 6.05 23.50
N PRO A 108 -15.24 5.26 22.81
CA PRO A 108 -16.47 4.78 23.37
C PRO A 108 -16.28 3.29 23.67
N SER A 109 -16.47 2.94 24.94
CA SER A 109 -16.62 1.57 25.39
C SER A 109 -17.74 0.88 24.59
N TYR A 110 -17.37 -0.03 23.69
CA TYR A 110 -18.32 -0.99 23.15
C TYR A 110 -18.38 -2.19 24.10
N SER A 111 -19.44 -2.19 24.91
CA SER A 111 -19.98 -3.39 25.52
C SER A 111 -20.24 -4.43 24.43
N ASN A 112 -19.92 -5.67 24.76
CA ASN A 112 -19.94 -6.82 23.87
C ASN A 112 -21.22 -7.62 24.14
N PRO A 113 -22.23 -7.65 23.26
CA PRO A 113 -23.28 -8.65 23.32
C PRO A 113 -23.00 -9.74 22.30
N ARG A 114 -22.71 -10.91 22.87
CA ARG A 114 -22.67 -12.23 22.24
C ARG A 114 -23.95 -12.46 21.43
N ALA A 115 -23.86 -12.44 20.09
CA ALA A 115 -24.91 -12.94 19.21
C ALA A 115 -24.32 -13.49 17.90
N THR A 116 -24.54 -14.79 17.70
CA THR A 116 -24.50 -15.56 16.44
C THR A 116 -23.24 -15.49 15.57
N ARG A 117 -22.46 -16.58 15.66
CA ARG A 117 -21.52 -17.05 14.62
C ARG A 117 -22.22 -17.12 13.26
N ASN A 118 -21.89 -16.20 12.36
CA ASN A 118 -21.91 -16.40 10.91
C ASN A 118 -20.68 -15.67 10.34
N ASN A 119 -19.78 -16.41 9.73
CA ASN A 119 -18.53 -15.91 9.16
C ASN A 119 -18.83 -14.94 7.99
N PRO A 120 -18.44 -13.64 8.03
CA PRO A 120 -18.75 -12.70 6.95
C PRO A 120 -17.79 -12.77 5.75
N PHE A 121 -16.95 -13.80 5.66
CA PHE A 121 -15.89 -13.89 4.64
C PHE A 121 -16.34 -14.45 3.29
N GLU A 122 -17.62 -14.78 3.13
CA GLU A 122 -18.23 -15.17 1.86
C GLU A 122 -19.06 -14.01 1.31
N THR A 123 -18.38 -13.03 0.71
CA THR A 123 -19.03 -12.26 -0.35
C THR A 123 -18.32 -12.58 -1.66
N ASP A 124 -19.15 -13.02 -2.58
CA ASP A 124 -18.90 -13.40 -3.97
C ASP A 124 -18.32 -12.23 -4.79
N GLU A 125 -17.09 -11.84 -4.48
CA GLU A 125 -16.36 -10.78 -5.18
C GLU A 125 -15.62 -11.43 -6.36
N SER A 126 -16.29 -11.45 -7.51
CA SER A 126 -15.68 -11.60 -8.81
C SER A 126 -14.51 -10.60 -8.96
N PRO A 127 -13.43 -10.91 -9.70
CA PRO A 127 -12.27 -10.02 -9.86
C PRO A 127 -12.60 -8.59 -10.36
N PHE A 128 -13.84 -8.36 -10.81
CA PHE A 128 -14.31 -7.12 -11.42
C PHE A 128 -15.56 -6.52 -10.77
N SER A 129 -16.02 -7.02 -9.60
CA SER A 129 -17.06 -6.32 -8.83
C SER A 129 -16.43 -5.16 -8.07
N LEU A 130 -17.01 -3.96 -8.23
CA LEU A 130 -16.61 -2.79 -7.44
C LEU A 130 -17.08 -2.96 -5.99
N PRO A 131 -16.17 -2.99 -4.99
CA PRO A 131 -16.58 -3.12 -3.60
C PRO A 131 -17.50 -1.99 -3.16
N LYS A 132 -18.57 -2.33 -2.43
CA LYS A 132 -19.59 -1.40 -1.90
C LYS A 132 -19.11 -0.61 -0.68
N ARG A 133 -17.94 0.02 -0.81
CA ARG A 133 -17.29 0.85 0.21
C ARG A 133 -16.56 2.00 -0.45
N HIS A 134 -16.10 2.96 0.37
CA HIS A 134 -15.20 4.01 -0.11
C HIS A 134 -13.90 3.40 -0.64
N LEU A 135 -13.52 3.78 -1.86
CA LEU A 135 -12.29 3.35 -2.52
C LEU A 135 -11.37 4.54 -2.77
N GLU A 136 -10.10 4.38 -2.42
CA GLU A 136 -9.04 5.27 -2.87
C GLU A 136 -8.78 5.11 -4.37
N THR A 137 -8.21 6.12 -5.02
CA THR A 137 -8.15 6.18 -6.50
C THR A 137 -7.41 4.98 -7.09
N GLY A 138 -6.29 4.57 -6.49
CA GLY A 138 -5.56 3.38 -6.94
C GLY A 138 -6.40 2.10 -6.88
N LEU A 139 -7.08 1.85 -5.76
CA LEU A 139 -7.93 0.67 -5.60
C LEU A 139 -9.13 0.72 -6.55
N PHE A 140 -9.70 1.90 -6.78
CA PHE A 140 -10.80 2.08 -7.72
C PHE A 140 -10.38 1.70 -9.15
N LEU A 141 -9.26 2.25 -9.64
CA LEU A 141 -8.72 1.94 -10.97
C LEU A 141 -8.40 0.45 -11.10
N TYR A 142 -7.86 -0.16 -10.04
CA TYR A 142 -7.58 -1.59 -9.98
C TYR A 142 -8.85 -2.45 -10.10
N TYR A 143 -9.89 -2.18 -9.30
CA TYR A 143 -11.14 -2.93 -9.36
C TYR A 143 -11.93 -2.70 -10.66
N ARG A 144 -11.69 -1.58 -11.37
CA ARG A 144 -12.19 -1.39 -12.74
C ARG A 144 -11.38 -2.10 -13.81
N GLY A 145 -10.26 -2.73 -13.45
CA GLY A 145 -9.36 -3.39 -14.40
C GLY A 145 -8.62 -2.42 -15.31
N VAL A 146 -8.55 -1.13 -14.95
CA VAL A 146 -7.82 -0.10 -15.71
C VAL A 146 -6.32 -0.22 -15.49
N ILE A 147 -5.93 -0.60 -14.26
CA ILE A 147 -4.55 -0.87 -13.87
C ILE A 147 -4.49 -2.21 -13.15
N SER A 148 -3.37 -2.90 -13.29
CA SER A 148 -3.03 -4.06 -12.47
C SER A 148 -2.70 -3.64 -11.03
N TYR A 149 -2.73 -4.63 -10.13
CA TYR A 149 -2.33 -4.40 -8.75
C TYR A 149 -0.88 -3.93 -8.65
N ALA A 150 0.00 -4.46 -9.49
CA ALA A 150 1.41 -4.12 -9.47
C ALA A 150 1.66 -2.67 -9.92
N GLU A 151 1.04 -2.24 -11.02
CA GLU A 151 1.11 -0.85 -11.50
C GLU A 151 0.57 0.14 -10.46
N MET A 152 -0.47 -0.25 -9.71
CA MET A 152 -0.95 0.55 -8.58
C MET A 152 0.14 0.73 -7.52
N ILE A 153 0.86 -0.34 -7.15
CA ILE A 153 1.93 -0.26 -6.16
C ILE A 153 3.10 0.58 -6.70
N GLU A 154 3.50 0.39 -7.95
CA GLU A 154 4.56 1.21 -8.57
C GLU A 154 4.23 2.69 -8.58
N ALA A 155 3.00 3.05 -8.94
CA ALA A 155 2.53 4.42 -8.90
C ALA A 155 2.56 5.00 -7.47
N LEU A 156 2.25 4.21 -6.43
CA LEU A 156 2.38 4.63 -5.03
C LEU A 156 3.84 4.84 -4.63
N VAL A 157 4.74 3.95 -5.05
CA VAL A 157 6.19 4.07 -4.81
C VAL A 157 6.77 5.30 -5.52
N TRP A 158 6.43 5.49 -6.79
CA TRP A 158 6.81 6.66 -7.59
C TRP A 158 6.33 7.96 -6.93
N GLN A 159 5.07 7.99 -6.48
CA GLN A 159 4.51 9.16 -5.81
C GLN A 159 5.23 9.45 -4.48
N ARG A 160 5.62 8.41 -3.75
CA ARG A 160 6.33 8.53 -2.47
C ARG A 160 7.73 9.12 -2.67
N ARG A 161 8.49 8.64 -3.65
CA ARG A 161 9.89 9.05 -3.89
C ARG A 161 10.05 10.54 -4.17
N GLN A 162 9.00 11.18 -4.68
CA GLN A 162 8.99 12.63 -4.93
C GLN A 162 8.79 13.47 -3.68
N ARG A 163 8.39 12.86 -2.56
CA ARG A 163 8.03 13.59 -1.34
C ARG A 163 9.30 13.93 -0.56
N PRO A 164 9.77 15.20 -0.57
CA PRO A 164 11.00 15.55 0.15
C PRO A 164 10.80 15.39 1.66
N ILE A 165 11.89 15.13 2.36
CA ILE A 165 11.85 14.87 3.80
C ILE A 165 11.62 16.18 4.55
N LEU A 166 10.69 16.18 5.51
CA LEU A 166 10.28 17.42 6.17
C LEU A 166 11.44 18.09 6.94
N GLY A 167 12.33 17.31 7.56
CA GLY A 167 13.55 17.80 8.20
C GLY A 167 14.51 18.45 7.20
N THR A 168 14.72 17.84 6.03
CA THR A 168 15.58 18.41 4.98
C THR A 168 15.00 19.71 4.40
N LEU A 169 13.67 19.82 4.30
CA LEU A 169 13.01 21.06 3.90
C LEU A 169 13.23 22.17 4.94
N ALA A 170 13.08 21.85 6.22
CA ALA A 170 13.31 22.79 7.31
C ALA A 170 14.76 23.25 7.37
N GLU A 171 15.71 22.35 7.10
CA GLU A 171 17.13 22.67 6.98
C GLU A 171 17.41 23.58 5.79
N ARG A 172 16.85 23.27 4.62
CA ARG A 172 17.00 24.09 3.41
C ARG A 172 16.47 25.51 3.58
N TRP A 173 15.44 25.69 4.41
CA TRP A 173 14.86 27.00 4.73
C TRP A 173 15.58 27.71 5.90
N GLY A 174 16.63 27.10 6.45
CA GLY A 174 17.40 27.65 7.58
C GLY A 174 16.65 27.62 8.91
N TRP A 175 15.53 26.91 9.00
CA TRP A 175 14.74 26.80 10.24
C TRP A 175 15.30 25.74 11.19
N LEU A 176 16.02 24.75 10.66
CA LEU A 176 16.74 23.75 11.43
C LEU A 176 18.17 23.63 10.92
N LYS A 177 19.09 23.20 11.77
CA LYS A 177 20.42 22.72 11.38
C LYS A 177 20.42 21.20 11.33
N ALA A 178 21.41 20.61 10.65
CA ALA A 178 21.57 19.16 10.57
C ALA A 178 21.55 18.48 11.96
N HIS A 179 22.16 19.10 12.98
CA HIS A 179 22.15 18.56 14.34
C HIS A 179 20.76 18.63 15.01
N ASP A 180 19.95 19.64 14.71
CA ASP A 180 18.58 19.74 15.23
C ASP A 180 17.71 18.61 14.67
N VAL A 181 17.84 18.32 13.37
CA VAL A 181 17.16 17.20 12.72
C VAL A 181 17.55 15.87 13.37
N GLN A 182 18.84 15.66 13.64
CA GLN A 182 19.31 14.46 14.34
C GLN A 182 18.77 14.37 15.77
N ALA A 183 18.76 15.49 16.52
CA ALA A 183 18.23 15.54 17.87
C ALA A 183 16.73 15.19 17.92
N ILE A 184 15.93 15.76 16.99
CA ILE A 184 14.52 15.43 16.84
C ILE A 184 14.32 13.95 16.54
N ASN A 185 15.17 13.34 15.69
CA ASN A 185 15.03 11.94 15.33
C ASN A 185 15.43 10.99 16.49
N ARG A 186 16.54 11.27 17.18
CA ARG A 186 17.15 10.41 18.21
C ARG A 186 16.36 10.34 19.53
N ARG A 187 15.45 11.28 19.81
CA ARG A 187 14.75 11.32 21.10
C ARG A 187 13.78 10.16 21.31
N SER A 188 14.24 9.09 21.93
CA SER A 188 13.41 8.01 22.44
C SER A 188 12.45 8.54 23.52
N GLY A 189 11.14 8.30 23.38
CA GLY A 189 10.12 8.71 24.36
C GLY A 189 8.98 9.57 23.79
N CYS A 190 9.27 10.43 22.80
CA CYS A 190 8.23 11.18 22.09
C CYS A 190 7.75 10.38 20.88
N ARG A 191 6.66 9.63 21.04
CA ARG A 191 5.99 8.96 19.92
C ARG A 191 5.26 10.02 19.09
N GLY A 192 5.55 10.09 17.80
CA GLY A 192 4.87 11.05 16.92
C GLY A 192 5.59 11.29 15.61
N ARG A 193 4.96 12.08 14.74
CA ARG A 193 5.54 12.51 13.47
C ARG A 193 6.67 13.50 13.73
N PHE A 194 7.64 13.57 12.81
CA PHE A 194 8.74 14.52 12.88
C PHE A 194 8.27 15.95 13.22
N GLY A 195 7.27 16.48 12.51
CA GLY A 195 6.75 17.83 12.78
C GLY A 195 6.13 17.98 14.17
N ALA A 196 5.39 16.98 14.66
CA ALA A 196 4.84 17.02 16.01
C ALA A 196 5.95 17.00 17.07
N ARG A 197 6.95 16.14 16.88
CA ARG A 197 8.13 16.07 17.77
C ARG A 197 8.94 17.36 17.74
N ALA A 198 9.11 17.97 16.57
CA ALA A 198 9.82 19.24 16.41
C ALA A 198 9.11 20.38 17.16
N VAL A 199 7.77 20.38 17.17
CA VAL A 199 6.96 21.34 17.95
C VAL A 199 7.05 21.09 19.44
N GLU A 200 6.88 19.84 19.86
CA GLU A 200 7.01 19.43 21.27
C GLU A 200 8.39 19.77 21.85
N LEU A 201 9.42 19.71 21.01
CA LEU A 201 10.80 20.04 21.36
C LEU A 201 11.16 21.52 21.26
N GLY A 202 10.26 22.37 20.75
CA GLY A 202 10.51 23.80 20.54
C GLY A 202 11.44 24.13 19.37
N TYR A 203 11.82 23.16 18.54
CA TYR A 203 12.63 23.38 17.34
C TYR A 203 11.85 24.05 16.21
N LEU A 204 10.55 23.78 16.11
CA LEU A 204 9.66 24.40 15.13
C LEU A 204 8.35 24.82 15.79
N THR A 205 7.70 25.82 15.22
CA THR A 205 6.32 26.17 15.58
C THR A 205 5.32 25.33 14.79
N SER A 206 4.09 25.19 15.31
CA SER A 206 2.98 24.54 14.59
C SER A 206 2.74 25.17 13.21
N PHE A 207 2.91 26.49 13.11
CA PHE A 207 2.80 27.23 11.85
C PHE A 207 3.90 26.81 10.86
N GLN A 208 5.18 26.80 11.27
CA GLN A 208 6.28 26.36 10.41
C GLN A 208 6.06 24.93 9.90
N VAL A 209 5.60 24.02 10.76
CA VAL A 209 5.26 22.65 10.35
C VAL A 209 4.15 22.63 9.30
N GLN A 210 3.09 23.44 9.45
CA GLN A 210 2.03 23.53 8.45
C GLN A 210 2.52 24.09 7.12
N VAL A 211 3.40 25.09 7.13
CA VAL A 211 4.01 25.65 5.91
C VAL A 211 4.86 24.59 5.20
N LEU A 212 5.71 23.86 5.94
CA LEU A 212 6.51 22.75 5.39
C LEU A 212 5.62 21.66 4.78
N LEU A 213 4.54 21.26 5.48
CA LEU A 213 3.59 20.26 4.99
C LEU A 213 2.86 20.72 3.72
N ARG A 214 2.48 22.00 3.64
CA ARG A 214 1.85 22.57 2.44
C ARG A 214 2.82 22.56 1.27
N HIS A 215 4.06 22.99 1.46
CA HIS A 215 5.08 23.00 0.42
C HIS A 215 5.43 21.58 -0.04
N GLN A 216 5.63 20.65 0.89
CA GLN A 216 5.88 19.24 0.59
C GLN A 216 4.75 18.63 -0.27
N ARG A 217 3.49 18.99 0.01
CA ARG A 217 2.33 18.53 -0.78
C ARG A 217 2.31 19.11 -2.19
N GLN A 218 2.78 20.34 -2.38
CA GLN A 218 2.86 20.98 -3.70
C GLN A 218 3.92 20.35 -4.60
N LEU A 219 5.02 19.87 -4.02
CA LEU A 219 6.11 19.22 -4.76
C LEU A 219 5.77 17.79 -5.20
N GLN A 220 4.86 17.13 -4.50
CA GLN A 220 4.47 15.75 -4.81
C GLN A 220 3.46 15.72 -5.96
N LYS A 221 3.80 15.06 -7.07
CA LYS A 221 2.85 14.87 -8.17
C LYS A 221 1.67 13.98 -7.73
N ARG A 222 0.56 14.10 -8.45
CA ARG A 222 -0.64 13.28 -8.19
C ARG A 222 -0.39 11.85 -8.62
N PHE A 223 -0.96 10.89 -7.89
CA PHE A 223 -0.88 9.45 -8.19
C PHE A 223 -1.20 9.13 -9.67
N GLY A 224 -2.29 9.69 -10.21
CA GLY A 224 -2.70 9.48 -11.60
C GLY A 224 -1.70 9.97 -12.66
N GLN A 225 -0.82 10.92 -12.30
CA GLN A 225 0.20 11.46 -13.20
C GLN A 225 1.23 10.41 -13.60
N TYR A 226 1.46 9.38 -12.76
CA TYR A 226 2.33 8.26 -13.10
C TYR A 226 1.92 7.62 -14.43
N PHE A 227 0.64 7.26 -14.56
CA PHE A 227 0.11 6.58 -15.74
C PHE A 227 0.13 7.47 -16.99
N VAL A 228 0.04 8.79 -16.82
CA VAL A 228 0.20 9.76 -17.92
C VAL A 228 1.65 9.80 -18.39
N GLU A 229 2.61 9.87 -17.45
CA GLU A 229 4.04 9.90 -17.77
C GLU A 229 4.54 8.57 -18.36
N GLN A 230 3.92 7.45 -18.01
CA GLN A 230 4.19 6.14 -18.62
C GLN A 230 3.44 5.93 -19.96
N GLY A 231 2.62 6.89 -20.41
CA GLY A 231 1.84 6.76 -21.66
C GLY A 231 0.70 5.74 -21.60
N MET A 232 0.33 5.27 -20.40
CA MET A 232 -0.73 4.27 -20.20
C MET A 232 -2.13 4.88 -20.23
N LEU A 233 -2.28 6.11 -19.71
CA LEU A 233 -3.56 6.82 -19.64
C LEU A 233 -3.38 8.28 -20.04
N SER A 234 -4.35 8.87 -20.72
CA SER A 234 -4.40 10.32 -20.94
C SER A 234 -4.89 11.06 -19.69
N LEU A 235 -4.62 12.36 -19.63
CA LEU A 235 -5.14 13.21 -18.55
C LEU A 235 -6.67 13.19 -18.49
N ASP A 236 -7.33 13.21 -19.65
CA ASP A 236 -8.80 13.16 -19.74
C ASP A 236 -9.38 11.84 -19.22
N GLN A 237 -8.69 10.72 -19.49
CA GLN A 237 -9.06 9.41 -18.94
C GLN A 237 -8.95 9.41 -17.42
N ILE A 238 -7.84 9.92 -16.88
CA ILE A 238 -7.64 10.03 -15.42
C ILE A 238 -8.76 10.87 -14.77
N ASP A 239 -9.09 12.02 -15.36
CA ASP A 239 -10.15 12.89 -14.83
C ASP A 239 -11.54 12.24 -14.93
N ALA A 240 -11.82 11.48 -16.00
CA ALA A 240 -13.04 10.70 -16.13
C ALA A 240 -13.16 9.65 -15.01
N TYR A 241 -12.09 8.88 -14.75
CA TYR A 241 -12.10 7.90 -13.67
C TYR A 241 -12.22 8.53 -12.29
N ILE A 242 -11.60 9.70 -12.04
CA ILE A 242 -11.78 10.43 -10.78
C ILE A 242 -13.24 10.85 -10.59
N ARG A 243 -13.93 11.27 -11.67
CA ARG A 243 -15.37 11.58 -11.60
C ARG A 243 -16.21 10.34 -11.29
N GLU A 244 -15.96 9.21 -11.96
CA GLU A 244 -16.63 7.94 -11.70
C GLU A 244 -16.41 7.47 -10.25
N GLN A 245 -15.16 7.53 -9.78
CA GLN A 245 -14.80 7.21 -8.40
C GLN A 245 -15.57 8.07 -7.39
N LYS A 246 -15.67 9.38 -7.63
CA LYS A 246 -16.42 10.28 -6.75
C LYS A 246 -17.90 9.90 -6.69
N GLN A 247 -18.50 9.53 -7.81
CA GLN A 247 -19.89 9.06 -7.86
C GLN A 247 -20.06 7.73 -7.10
N HIS A 248 -19.14 6.78 -7.30
CA HIS A 248 -19.12 5.52 -6.54
C HIS A 248 -19.00 5.78 -5.03
N ASN A 249 -18.00 6.57 -4.62
CA ASN A 249 -17.77 6.90 -3.21
C ASN A 249 -18.92 7.69 -2.59
N PHE A 250 -19.65 8.48 -3.38
CA PHE A 250 -20.86 9.16 -2.91
C PHE A 250 -21.96 8.16 -2.55
N ARG A 251 -22.16 7.11 -3.36
CA ARG A 251 -23.17 6.06 -3.11
C ARG A 251 -22.84 5.21 -1.88
N TYR A 252 -21.56 5.02 -1.57
CA TYR A 252 -21.09 4.19 -0.46
C TYR A 252 -20.38 5.01 0.63
N ARG A 253 -20.73 6.29 0.76
CA ARG A 253 -20.13 7.18 1.75
C ARG A 253 -20.48 6.68 3.15
N PRO A 254 -19.51 6.44 4.03
CA PRO A 254 -19.82 6.08 5.41
C PRO A 254 -20.42 7.29 6.13
N GLY A 255 -21.74 7.28 6.37
CA GLY A 255 -22.40 8.17 7.34
C GLY A 255 -23.87 8.55 7.07
N ARG A 256 -24.80 7.86 7.75
CA ARG A 256 -25.89 8.38 8.61
C ARG A 256 -26.95 7.27 8.83
N SER A 257 -26.70 6.39 9.78
CA SER A 257 -27.71 5.69 10.59
C SER A 257 -27.19 5.69 12.02
#